data_AF-A0A7J4NBV3-F1
#
_entry.id   AF-A0A7J4NBV3-F1
#
_cell.length_a   1.000
_cell.length_b   1.000
_cell.length_c   1.000
_cell.angle_alpha   90.00
_cell.angle_beta   90.00
_cell.angle_gamma   90.00
#
_symmetry.space_group_name_H-M   'P 1'
#
loop_
_entity.id
_entity.type
_entity.pdbx_description
1 polymer ?
#
loop_
_entity_poly.entity_id
_entity_poly.type
_entity_poly.pdbx_seq_one_letter_code
_entity_poly.pdbx_strand_id
1 'polypeptide(L)'
;MTSELNNDISQTLNELANEISEIEGSRENIQDIPIDNEMMKSSDNNSDIPIVSRANRLRDQENFLLRIDRLLISGGTRLVLFMPMIVIIDFGLAQSYRNTTPGWWVDHVQEFAPVGMATGIHLFSLFILVADLTLLLILFRLLTITRRIFQLEAQSLTRAGLTFKSSHGYAEMRAIINGSHRQVTATLSLLFMATFFLAVALWLNKDGALSPNLVAFSTGSLLAGQGVYLASNQPRFNATESWGMLDAFSPPMHPALLRRPFSDVIKAHVDPLLAVKISEYLRGVEGQVKSDYSITQMQEILLHLLHLRRRSLIDEDEFMEALEPMIDSYSLNRLFTHPELGEETWDRLLARARIDCAPFFRLHDRLHMRYESGRSGDVWFDVDMENLVVGPANLFAFVLNQTEEPIDLILRIQTPDFRPNECEYRLKVNPHVPLTNESFLKPKLTESLPHILGSTRMIWQSLLPAANGEATVTIRLEDTEGNLVSGRVLTVQIRSDLLTRLRLSTSALFLVGAFIAILSPILPFIGSVLGL
;
A
#
# COMPACT_ATOMS: atom_id res chain seq x y z
N MET A 1 50.62 -9.14 -12.33
CA MET A 1 49.38 -8.71 -13.02
C MET A 1 48.21 -9.70 -12.90
N THR A 2 48.36 -11.02 -13.08
CA THR A 2 47.24 -11.97 -12.91
C THR A 2 47.03 -12.47 -11.48
N SER A 3 48.05 -12.39 -10.61
CA SER A 3 47.95 -12.81 -9.20
C SER A 3 47.36 -11.74 -8.27
N GLU A 4 47.58 -10.45 -8.55
CA GLU A 4 47.04 -9.34 -7.74
C GLU A 4 45.54 -9.14 -7.99
N LEU A 5 45.08 -9.27 -9.23
CA LEU A 5 43.65 -9.17 -9.57
C LEU A 5 42.82 -10.29 -8.93
N ASN A 6 43.39 -11.50 -8.80
CA ASN A 6 42.73 -12.61 -8.11
C ASN A 6 42.72 -12.45 -6.59
N ASN A 7 43.64 -11.65 -6.04
CA ASN A 7 43.71 -11.39 -4.60
C ASN A 7 42.70 -10.30 -4.20
N ASP A 8 42.52 -9.26 -5.03
CA ASP A 8 41.48 -8.24 -4.83
C ASP A 8 40.06 -8.82 -4.97
N ILE A 9 39.85 -9.75 -5.90
CA ILE A 9 38.54 -10.42 -6.05
C ILE A 9 38.25 -11.33 -4.85
N SER A 10 39.27 -12.01 -4.30
CA SER A 10 39.06 -12.86 -3.12
C SER A 10 38.87 -12.05 -1.83
N GLN A 11 39.52 -10.88 -1.69
CA GLN A 11 39.30 -9.96 -0.58
C GLN A 11 37.92 -9.31 -0.63
N THR A 12 37.47 -8.85 -1.80
CA THR A 12 36.12 -8.27 -1.97
C THR A 12 35.00 -9.30 -1.77
N LEU A 13 35.21 -10.56 -2.17
CA LEU A 13 34.27 -11.64 -1.88
C LEU A 13 34.21 -12.00 -0.38
N ASN A 14 35.33 -11.91 0.33
CA ASN A 14 35.37 -12.14 1.78
C ASN A 14 34.79 -10.96 2.59
N GLU A 15 34.95 -9.71 2.12
CA GLU A 15 34.25 -8.55 2.69
C GLU A 15 32.73 -8.65 2.49
N LEU A 16 32.27 -9.03 1.29
CA LEU A 16 30.85 -9.27 1.02
C LEU A 16 30.28 -10.43 1.85
N ALA A 17 31.05 -11.50 2.06
CA ALA A 17 30.64 -12.61 2.91
C ALA A 17 30.55 -12.20 4.39
N ASN A 18 31.44 -11.33 4.86
CA ASN A 18 31.41 -10.81 6.22
C ASN A 18 30.25 -9.80 6.42
N GLU A 19 29.97 -8.93 5.45
CA GLU A 19 28.79 -8.04 5.49
C GLU A 19 27.47 -8.84 5.51
N ILE A 20 27.39 -9.93 4.74
CA ILE A 20 26.23 -10.84 4.78
C ILE A 20 26.10 -11.53 6.15
N SER A 21 27.22 -11.90 6.77
CA SER A 21 27.24 -12.52 8.10
C SER A 21 26.87 -11.54 9.24
N GLU A 22 27.25 -10.26 9.13
CA GLU A 22 26.84 -9.21 10.09
C GLU A 22 25.36 -8.84 9.96
N ILE A 23 24.80 -8.95 8.74
CA ILE A 23 23.35 -8.79 8.49
C ILE A 23 22.55 -9.98 9.06
N GLU A 24 23.12 -11.19 9.08
CA GLU A 24 22.52 -12.36 9.73
C GLU A 24 22.64 -12.30 11.27
N GLY A 25 23.78 -11.87 11.81
CA GLY A 25 23.97 -11.69 13.26
C GLY A 25 23.07 -10.61 13.87
N SER A 26 22.69 -9.60 13.09
CA SER A 26 21.76 -8.54 13.52
C SER A 26 20.28 -8.96 13.50
N ARG A 27 19.94 -10.15 12.95
CA ARG A 27 18.56 -10.68 12.87
C ARG A 27 18.15 -11.58 14.03
N GLU A 28 19.08 -12.03 14.89
CA GLU A 28 18.78 -12.95 16.00
C GLU A 28 18.00 -12.33 17.18
N ASN A 29 17.77 -11.00 17.20
CA ASN A 29 17.06 -10.34 18.31
C ASN A 29 15.56 -10.05 18.06
N ILE A 30 14.94 -10.61 17.01
CA ILE A 30 13.48 -10.61 16.90
C ILE A 30 12.97 -11.92 17.48
N GLN A 31 12.77 -11.89 18.79
CA GLN A 31 12.25 -12.99 19.60
C GLN A 31 10.96 -13.56 18.97
N ASP A 32 11.04 -14.84 18.59
CA ASP A 32 9.91 -15.66 18.17
C ASP A 32 8.83 -15.64 19.27
N ILE A 33 7.72 -14.95 19.00
CA ILE A 33 6.49 -15.13 19.78
C ILE A 33 5.93 -16.50 19.37
N PRO A 34 5.75 -17.45 20.31
CA PRO A 34 5.28 -18.78 19.96
C PRO A 34 3.87 -18.67 19.36
N ILE A 35 3.73 -19.19 18.14
CA ILE A 35 2.45 -19.34 17.45
C ILE A 35 1.72 -20.51 18.10
N ASP A 36 0.52 -20.26 18.62
CA ASP A 36 -0.42 -21.28 19.10
C ASP A 36 -0.66 -22.35 18.03
N ASN A 37 0.08 -23.45 18.13
CA ASN A 37 -0.06 -24.65 17.30
C ASN A 37 -1.20 -25.56 17.77
N GLU A 38 -1.97 -25.19 18.79
CA GLU A 38 -2.96 -26.10 19.41
C GLU A 38 -4.37 -26.04 18.80
N MET A 39 -4.73 -25.03 18.02
CA MET A 39 -6.06 -24.99 17.37
C MET A 39 -6.15 -25.69 16.01
N MET A 40 -5.08 -26.34 15.54
CA MET A 40 -5.04 -26.98 14.21
C MET A 40 -5.02 -28.52 14.25
N LYS A 41 -5.40 -29.13 15.39
CA LYS A 41 -5.35 -30.60 15.56
C LYS A 41 -6.69 -31.32 15.68
N SER A 42 -7.83 -30.67 15.49
CA SER A 42 -9.15 -31.31 15.61
C SER A 42 -10.05 -31.09 14.41
N SER A 43 -9.59 -31.46 13.21
CA SER A 43 -10.42 -32.08 12.15
C SER A 43 -9.54 -32.30 10.92
N ASP A 44 -8.60 -33.25 11.01
CA ASP A 44 -7.80 -33.67 9.86
C ASP A 44 -7.98 -35.18 9.66
N ASN A 45 -9.17 -35.54 9.21
CA ASN A 45 -9.45 -36.83 8.57
C ASN A 45 -9.95 -36.54 7.14
N ASN A 46 -9.10 -35.91 6.32
CA ASN A 46 -9.18 -36.03 4.86
C ASN A 46 -7.86 -35.56 4.21
N SER A 47 -6.86 -36.44 4.25
CA SER A 47 -5.64 -36.31 3.47
C SER A 47 -5.95 -36.39 1.97
N ASP A 48 -5.24 -35.57 1.20
CA ASP A 48 -5.17 -35.53 -0.27
C ASP A 48 -6.26 -34.75 -1.03
N ILE A 49 -6.52 -33.52 -0.59
CA ILE A 49 -6.98 -32.46 -1.50
C ILE A 49 -5.72 -31.71 -2.00
N PRO A 50 -5.38 -31.76 -3.30
CA PRO A 50 -4.21 -31.05 -3.81
C PRO A 50 -4.31 -29.56 -3.47
N ILE A 51 -3.23 -28.96 -2.99
CA ILE A 51 -3.16 -27.57 -2.49
C ILE A 51 -3.83 -26.57 -3.43
N VAL A 52 -3.72 -26.81 -4.75
CA VAL A 52 -4.36 -26.05 -5.83
C VAL A 52 -5.89 -26.05 -5.72
N SER A 53 -6.51 -27.21 -5.49
CA SER A 53 -7.97 -27.33 -5.36
C SER A 53 -8.51 -26.69 -4.08
N ARG A 54 -7.70 -26.68 -3.00
CA ARG A 54 -8.02 -25.94 -1.76
C ARG A 54 -7.93 -24.43 -1.98
N ALA A 55 -6.93 -23.96 -2.72
CA ALA A 55 -6.76 -22.54 -3.06
C ALA A 55 -7.91 -22.03 -3.95
N ASN A 56 -8.33 -22.80 -4.96
CA ASN A 56 -9.44 -22.41 -5.84
C ASN A 56 -10.76 -22.28 -5.07
N ARG A 57 -11.08 -23.23 -4.18
CA ARG A 57 -12.28 -23.14 -3.33
C ARG A 57 -12.25 -21.91 -2.41
N LEU A 58 -11.07 -21.52 -1.92
CA LEU A 58 -10.91 -20.31 -1.10
C LEU A 58 -11.09 -19.04 -1.93
N ARG A 59 -10.59 -19.01 -3.18
CA ARG A 59 -10.78 -17.87 -4.11
C ARG A 59 -12.25 -17.67 -4.47
N ASP A 60 -13.01 -18.74 -4.70
CA ASP A 60 -14.45 -18.62 -4.96
C ASP A 60 -15.21 -18.03 -3.76
N GLN A 61 -14.84 -18.46 -2.55
CA GLN A 61 -15.40 -17.92 -1.31
C GLN A 61 -15.00 -16.44 -1.10
N GLU A 62 -13.74 -16.10 -1.37
CA GLU A 62 -13.25 -14.72 -1.28
C GLU A 62 -13.98 -13.83 -2.29
N ASN A 63 -14.13 -14.25 -3.54
CA ASN A 63 -14.91 -13.52 -4.57
C ASN A 63 -16.34 -13.21 -4.14
N PHE A 64 -17.03 -14.19 -3.55
CA PHE A 64 -18.38 -13.98 -3.04
C PHE A 64 -18.40 -12.95 -1.90
N LEU A 65 -17.47 -13.07 -0.95
CA LEU A 65 -17.36 -12.13 0.18
C LEU A 65 -16.93 -10.73 -0.26
N LEU A 66 -16.06 -10.60 -1.27
CA LEU A 66 -15.62 -9.34 -1.84
C LEU A 66 -16.79 -8.58 -2.50
N ARG A 67 -17.70 -9.28 -3.16
CA ARG A 67 -18.93 -8.66 -3.70
C ARG A 67 -19.79 -8.08 -2.59
N ILE A 68 -19.94 -8.81 -1.48
CA ILE A 68 -20.69 -8.33 -0.31
C ILE A 68 -19.98 -7.14 0.33
N ASP A 69 -18.66 -7.22 0.51
CA ASP A 69 -17.84 -6.15 1.06
C ASP A 69 -17.96 -4.87 0.24
N ARG A 70 -17.81 -4.95 -1.09
CA ARG A 70 -17.95 -3.80 -1.99
C ARG A 70 -19.33 -3.12 -1.88
N LEU A 71 -20.39 -3.89 -1.66
CA LEU A 71 -21.75 -3.35 -1.54
C LEU A 71 -22.03 -2.73 -0.17
N LEU A 72 -21.68 -3.42 0.93
CA LEU A 72 -22.14 -3.08 2.27
C LEU A 72 -21.07 -2.41 3.16
N ILE A 73 -19.80 -2.72 2.94
CA ILE A 73 -18.71 -2.41 3.86
C ILE A 73 -17.81 -1.31 3.29
N SER A 74 -17.29 -1.50 2.08
CA SER A 74 -16.16 -0.72 1.56
C SER A 74 -16.52 0.24 0.42
N GLY A 75 -17.45 -0.09 -0.47
CA GLY A 75 -17.73 0.71 -1.68
C GLY A 75 -18.89 1.70 -1.56
N GLY A 76 -20.04 1.28 -1.02
CA GLY A 76 -21.28 2.05 -1.08
C GLY A 76 -21.59 2.91 0.15
N THR A 77 -21.97 2.27 1.25
CA THR A 77 -22.61 2.94 2.41
C THR A 77 -21.74 3.05 3.65
N ARG A 78 -20.53 2.46 3.65
CA ARG A 78 -19.59 2.41 4.78
C ARG A 78 -20.30 2.09 6.11
N LEU A 79 -21.17 1.08 6.12
CA LEU A 79 -22.07 0.80 7.24
C LEU A 79 -21.32 0.56 8.56
N VAL A 80 -20.15 -0.07 8.52
CA VAL A 80 -19.29 -0.31 9.70
C VAL A 80 -18.97 1.00 10.44
N LEU A 81 -18.85 2.13 9.74
CA LEU A 81 -18.57 3.42 10.38
C LEU A 81 -19.84 4.06 10.97
N PHE A 82 -20.98 3.95 10.28
CA PHE A 82 -22.21 4.66 10.63
C PHE A 82 -23.08 3.92 11.65
N MET A 83 -23.14 2.59 11.61
CA MET A 83 -24.01 1.80 12.49
C MET A 83 -23.66 2.00 13.98
N PRO A 84 -22.39 1.96 14.41
CA PRO A 84 -22.03 2.27 15.80
C PRO A 84 -22.40 3.70 16.22
N MET A 85 -22.29 4.67 15.31
CA MET A 85 -22.64 6.08 15.60
C MET A 85 -24.13 6.25 15.86
N ILE A 86 -24.98 5.54 15.10
CA ILE A 86 -26.43 5.54 15.32
C ILE A 86 -26.75 4.98 16.71
N VAL A 87 -26.11 3.88 17.11
CA VAL A 87 -26.30 3.29 18.45
C VAL A 87 -25.87 4.25 19.56
N ILE A 88 -24.78 4.99 19.38
CA ILE A 88 -24.33 5.99 20.36
C ILE A 88 -25.36 7.10 20.53
N ILE A 89 -25.97 7.56 19.42
CA ILE A 89 -27.05 8.55 19.46
C ILE A 89 -28.28 7.97 20.16
N ASP A 90 -28.65 6.73 19.85
CA ASP A 90 -29.78 6.04 20.47
C ASP A 90 -29.58 5.87 21.99
N PHE A 91 -28.37 5.54 22.45
CA PHE A 91 -28.06 5.49 23.88
C PHE A 91 -28.25 6.86 24.56
N GLY A 92 -27.86 7.94 23.89
CA GLY A 92 -28.13 9.31 24.36
C GLY A 92 -29.62 9.62 24.44
N LEU A 93 -30.39 9.24 23.42
CA LEU A 93 -31.84 9.43 23.38
C LEU A 93 -32.55 8.61 24.46
N ALA A 94 -32.19 7.33 24.61
CA ALA A 94 -32.75 6.45 25.63
C ALA A 94 -32.51 7.00 27.04
N GLN A 95 -31.33 7.58 27.29
CA GLN A 95 -31.02 8.22 28.57
C GLN A 95 -31.86 9.47 28.81
N SER A 96 -32.12 10.29 27.78
CA SER A 96 -32.96 11.49 27.89
C SER A 96 -34.41 11.17 28.24
N TYR A 97 -34.95 10.05 27.72
CA TYR A 97 -36.34 9.62 27.94
C TYR A 97 -36.49 8.52 28.99
N ARG A 98 -35.50 8.35 29.88
CA ARG A 98 -35.49 7.28 30.89
C ARG A 98 -36.71 7.29 31.82
N ASN A 99 -37.21 8.48 32.15
CA ASN A 99 -38.34 8.67 33.08
C ASN A 99 -39.60 9.24 32.40
N THR A 100 -39.60 9.42 31.08
CA THR A 100 -40.71 10.06 30.35
C THR A 100 -41.01 9.33 29.05
N THR A 101 -42.28 8.98 28.84
CA THR A 101 -42.77 8.44 27.57
C THR A 101 -43.63 9.48 26.87
N PRO A 102 -43.19 10.05 25.73
CA PRO A 102 -43.97 11.01 24.97
C PRO A 102 -45.32 10.45 24.53
N GLY A 103 -46.35 11.30 24.47
CA GLY A 103 -47.72 10.89 24.08
C GLY A 103 -47.75 10.18 22.72
N TRP A 104 -47.00 10.67 21.73
CA TRP A 104 -46.93 10.04 20.40
C TRP A 104 -46.45 8.57 20.45
N TRP A 105 -45.55 8.22 21.37
CA TRP A 105 -45.06 6.84 21.53
C TRP A 105 -46.13 5.94 22.11
N VAL A 106 -46.86 6.45 23.11
CA VAL A 106 -47.98 5.75 23.74
C VAL A 106 -49.07 5.48 22.70
N ASP A 107 -49.40 6.50 21.90
CA ASP A 107 -50.50 6.45 20.94
C ASP A 107 -50.21 5.57 19.71
N HIS A 108 -48.94 5.45 19.28
CA HIS A 108 -48.60 4.78 18.01
C HIS A 108 -47.76 3.51 18.15
N VAL A 109 -46.95 3.39 19.22
CA VAL A 109 -45.96 2.29 19.36
C VAL A 109 -46.37 1.34 20.47
N GLN A 110 -46.91 1.85 21.57
CA GLN A 110 -47.27 1.03 22.73
C GLN A 110 -48.44 0.07 22.46
N GLU A 111 -49.27 0.37 21.46
CA GLU A 111 -50.31 -0.51 20.94
C GLU A 111 -49.73 -1.79 20.30
N PHE A 112 -48.56 -1.71 19.66
CA PHE A 112 -47.91 -2.84 18.99
C PHE A 112 -46.83 -3.52 19.86
N ALA A 113 -46.16 -2.76 20.72
CA ALA A 113 -45.13 -3.27 21.62
C ALA A 113 -45.30 -2.64 23.01
N PRO A 114 -45.67 -3.41 24.06
CA PRO A 114 -45.95 -2.88 25.40
C PRO A 114 -44.66 -2.53 26.16
N VAL A 115 -43.82 -1.68 25.59
CA VAL A 115 -42.53 -1.24 26.13
C VAL A 115 -42.45 0.28 26.15
N GLY A 116 -41.86 0.83 27.22
CA GLY A 116 -41.56 2.26 27.30
C GLY A 116 -40.52 2.67 26.26
N MET A 117 -40.52 3.95 25.87
CA MET A 117 -39.66 4.50 24.82
C MET A 117 -38.17 4.19 25.04
N ALA A 118 -37.64 4.36 26.26
CA ALA A 118 -36.23 4.05 26.55
C ALA A 118 -35.88 2.58 26.29
N THR A 119 -36.73 1.65 26.73
CA THR A 119 -36.56 0.20 26.49
C THR A 119 -36.71 -0.15 25.02
N GLY A 120 -37.65 0.49 24.31
CA GLY A 120 -37.84 0.34 22.87
C GLY A 120 -36.62 0.80 22.06
N ILE A 121 -36.03 1.93 22.43
CA ILE A 121 -34.79 2.43 21.82
C ILE A 121 -33.64 1.46 22.08
N HIS A 122 -33.47 0.93 23.30
CA HIS A 122 -32.44 -0.07 23.59
C HIS A 122 -32.62 -1.38 22.82
N LEU A 123 -33.87 -1.82 22.58
CA LEU A 123 -34.17 -2.97 21.72
C LEU A 123 -33.78 -2.69 20.26
N PHE A 124 -34.06 -1.49 19.76
CA PHE A 124 -33.65 -1.07 18.43
C PHE A 124 -32.11 -0.98 18.31
N SER A 125 -31.44 -0.42 19.31
CA SER A 125 -29.98 -0.42 19.40
C SER A 125 -29.40 -1.83 19.41
N LEU A 126 -30.01 -2.78 20.13
CA LEU A 126 -29.58 -4.18 20.13
C LEU A 126 -29.67 -4.79 18.73
N PHE A 127 -30.75 -4.51 18.00
CA PHE A 127 -30.89 -4.96 16.62
C PHE A 127 -29.77 -4.41 15.71
N ILE A 128 -29.46 -3.11 15.82
CA ILE A 128 -28.37 -2.49 15.07
C ILE A 128 -27.01 -3.11 15.44
N LEU A 129 -26.73 -3.33 16.73
CA LEU A 129 -25.49 -3.95 17.20
C LEU A 129 -25.33 -5.38 16.65
N VAL A 130 -26.41 -6.16 16.60
CA VAL A 130 -26.38 -7.50 15.99
C VAL A 130 -26.09 -7.41 14.50
N ALA A 131 -26.72 -6.48 13.78
CA ALA A 131 -26.44 -6.25 12.37
C ALA A 131 -24.97 -5.86 12.13
N ASP A 132 -24.42 -4.95 12.92
CA ASP A 132 -23.01 -4.53 12.83
C ASP A 132 -22.05 -5.68 13.18
N LEU A 133 -22.39 -6.52 14.16
CA LEU A 133 -21.65 -7.74 14.49
C LEU A 133 -21.59 -8.70 13.31
N THR A 134 -22.71 -8.90 12.59
CA THR A 134 -22.72 -9.74 11.39
C THR A 134 -21.83 -9.18 10.29
N LEU A 135 -21.81 -7.85 10.12
CA LEU A 135 -21.01 -7.16 9.11
C LEU A 135 -19.50 -7.30 9.39
N LEU A 136 -19.09 -7.09 10.65
CA LEU A 136 -17.71 -7.31 11.08
C LEU A 136 -17.31 -8.78 10.99
N LEU A 137 -18.23 -9.73 11.23
CA LEU A 137 -17.94 -11.16 11.07
C LEU A 137 -17.69 -11.52 9.59
N ILE A 138 -18.45 -10.93 8.66
CA ILE A 138 -18.20 -11.07 7.21
C ILE A 138 -16.80 -10.54 6.87
N LEU A 139 -16.43 -9.34 7.33
CA LEU A 139 -15.10 -8.76 7.11
C LEU A 139 -13.99 -9.62 7.73
N PHE A 140 -14.19 -10.09 8.96
CA PHE A 140 -13.26 -10.98 9.64
C PHE A 140 -13.03 -12.27 8.85
N ARG A 141 -14.11 -12.86 8.32
CA ARG A 141 -14.04 -14.05 7.47
C ARG A 141 -13.30 -13.78 6.17
N LEU A 142 -13.56 -12.64 5.51
CA LEU A 142 -12.86 -12.22 4.30
C LEU A 142 -11.35 -12.15 4.57
N LEU A 143 -10.93 -11.35 5.55
CA LEU A 143 -9.51 -11.20 5.92
C LEU A 143 -8.85 -12.51 6.32
N THR A 144 -9.58 -13.40 7.00
CA THR A 144 -9.09 -14.74 7.35
C THR A 144 -8.83 -15.59 6.12
N ILE A 145 -9.73 -15.53 5.13
CA ILE A 145 -9.57 -16.26 3.86
C ILE A 145 -8.42 -15.67 3.05
N THR A 146 -8.36 -14.34 2.88
CA THR A 146 -7.28 -13.63 2.18
C THR A 146 -5.92 -13.97 2.78
N ARG A 147 -5.80 -13.94 4.12
CA ARG A 147 -4.58 -14.33 4.84
C ARG A 147 -4.18 -15.78 4.58
N ARG A 148 -5.15 -16.71 4.54
CA ARG A 148 -4.89 -18.13 4.23
C ARG A 148 -4.43 -18.30 2.79
N ILE A 149 -5.04 -17.62 1.82
CA ILE A 149 -4.63 -17.67 0.41
C ILE A 149 -3.18 -17.18 0.27
N PHE A 150 -2.86 -16.02 0.85
CA PHE A 150 -1.49 -15.48 0.85
C PHE A 150 -0.47 -16.46 1.43
N GLN A 151 -0.79 -17.11 2.55
CA GLN A 151 0.10 -18.10 3.17
C GLN A 151 0.27 -19.36 2.32
N LEU A 152 -0.80 -19.84 1.69
CA LEU A 152 -0.76 -21.00 0.81
C LEU A 152 0.08 -20.72 -0.44
N GLU A 153 -0.09 -19.55 -1.04
CA GLU A 153 0.67 -19.12 -2.23
C GLU A 153 2.15 -18.90 -1.88
N ALA A 154 2.43 -18.30 -0.73
CA ALA A 154 3.79 -18.19 -0.21
C ALA A 154 4.46 -19.56 -0.01
N GLN A 155 3.71 -20.53 0.53
CA GLN A 155 4.21 -21.90 0.72
C GLN A 155 4.41 -22.64 -0.59
N SER A 156 3.51 -22.49 -1.57
CA SER A 156 3.66 -23.13 -2.88
C SER A 156 4.88 -22.60 -3.61
N LEU A 157 5.11 -21.29 -3.60
CA LEU A 157 6.29 -20.67 -4.20
C LEU A 157 7.58 -21.14 -3.50
N THR A 158 7.57 -21.22 -2.17
CA THR A 158 8.72 -21.74 -1.40
C THR A 158 9.01 -23.22 -1.73
N ARG A 159 7.96 -24.06 -1.86
CA ARG A 159 8.10 -25.47 -2.23
C ARG A 159 8.58 -25.67 -3.67
N ALA A 160 8.27 -24.73 -4.57
CA ALA A 160 8.79 -24.70 -5.92
C ALA A 160 10.29 -24.31 -5.99
N GLY A 161 10.93 -24.05 -4.86
CA GLY A 161 12.34 -23.68 -4.77
C GLY A 161 12.61 -22.17 -4.86
N LEU A 162 11.56 -21.33 -4.87
CA LEU A 162 11.72 -19.88 -4.87
C LEU A 162 11.89 -19.35 -3.44
N THR A 163 12.80 -18.40 -3.25
CA THR A 163 13.08 -17.76 -1.95
C THR A 163 12.05 -16.66 -1.62
N PHE A 164 10.76 -17.02 -1.64
CA PHE A 164 9.66 -16.06 -1.51
C PHE A 164 9.57 -15.41 -0.12
N LYS A 165 9.80 -16.17 0.95
CA LYS A 165 9.74 -15.62 2.33
C LYS A 165 10.82 -14.58 2.63
N SER A 166 11.91 -14.60 1.87
CA SER A 166 13.00 -13.62 1.93
C SER A 166 12.91 -12.58 0.81
N SER A 167 11.87 -12.64 -0.04
CA SER A 167 11.68 -11.68 -1.11
C SER A 167 11.32 -10.30 -0.56
N HIS A 168 11.67 -9.28 -1.35
CA HIS A 168 11.38 -7.89 -1.01
C HIS A 168 9.87 -7.67 -0.80
N GLY A 169 9.49 -6.91 0.22
CA GLY A 169 8.08 -6.59 0.49
C GLY A 169 7.23 -7.69 1.16
N TYR A 170 7.70 -8.95 1.25
CA TYR A 170 6.94 -10.03 1.89
C TYR A 170 6.65 -9.76 3.37
N ALA A 171 7.67 -9.32 4.12
CA ALA A 171 7.54 -9.04 5.55
C ALA A 171 6.56 -7.89 5.83
N GLU A 172 6.61 -6.85 5.00
CA GLU A 172 5.71 -5.69 5.08
C GLU A 172 4.27 -6.07 4.76
N MET A 173 4.04 -6.77 3.65
CA MET A 173 2.71 -7.25 3.30
C MET A 173 2.13 -8.17 4.38
N ARG A 174 2.96 -9.07 4.93
CA ARG A 174 2.56 -9.93 6.06
C ARG A 174 2.20 -9.11 7.31
N ALA A 175 2.94 -8.04 7.61
CA ALA A 175 2.65 -7.15 8.73
C ALA A 175 1.31 -6.41 8.52
N ILE A 176 1.03 -5.91 7.33
CA ILE A 176 -0.23 -5.24 6.96
C ILE A 176 -1.42 -6.20 7.09
N ILE A 177 -1.30 -7.42 6.55
CA ILE A 177 -2.37 -8.44 6.61
C ILE A 177 -2.65 -8.83 8.07
N ASN A 178 -1.60 -9.14 8.85
CA ASN A 178 -1.76 -9.53 10.25
C ASN A 178 -2.27 -8.37 11.12
N GLY A 179 -1.80 -7.15 10.85
CA GLY A 179 -2.24 -5.93 11.54
C GLY A 179 -3.73 -5.69 11.34
N SER A 180 -4.20 -5.73 10.10
CA SER A 180 -5.61 -5.57 9.74
C SER A 180 -6.48 -6.67 10.36
N HIS A 181 -6.02 -7.93 10.35
CA HIS A 181 -6.71 -9.03 11.00
C HIS A 181 -6.83 -8.84 12.51
N ARG A 182 -5.72 -8.57 13.21
CA ARG A 182 -5.69 -8.38 14.68
C ARG A 182 -6.62 -7.24 15.10
N GLN A 183 -6.65 -6.19 14.30
CA GLN A 183 -7.46 -5.03 14.60
C GLN A 183 -8.96 -5.30 14.39
N VAL A 184 -9.37 -5.98 13.31
CA VAL A 184 -10.77 -6.42 13.15
C VAL A 184 -11.17 -7.39 14.27
N THR A 185 -10.25 -8.25 14.73
CA THR A 185 -10.51 -9.11 15.91
C THR A 185 -10.77 -8.28 17.16
N ALA A 186 -9.99 -7.22 17.40
CA ALA A 186 -10.16 -6.34 18.56
C ALA A 186 -11.47 -5.55 18.51
N THR A 187 -11.86 -5.02 17.35
CA THR A 187 -13.15 -4.32 17.20
C THR A 187 -14.33 -5.28 17.35
N LEU A 188 -14.23 -6.50 16.79
CA LEU A 188 -15.25 -7.53 16.90
C LEU A 188 -15.46 -7.99 18.36
N SER A 189 -14.38 -8.17 19.13
CA SER A 189 -14.49 -8.58 20.53
C SER A 189 -15.14 -7.50 21.40
N LEU A 190 -14.80 -6.23 21.17
CA LEU A 190 -15.41 -5.10 21.87
C LEU A 190 -16.89 -4.94 21.51
N LEU A 191 -17.26 -5.10 20.23
CA LEU A 191 -18.66 -5.04 19.81
C LEU A 191 -19.48 -6.22 20.35
N PHE A 192 -18.90 -7.42 20.39
CA PHE A 192 -19.52 -8.58 21.02
C PHE A 192 -19.79 -8.31 22.51
N MET A 193 -18.82 -7.76 23.22
CA MET A 193 -18.97 -7.37 24.63
C MET A 193 -20.07 -6.34 24.83
N ALA A 194 -20.13 -5.32 23.95
CA ALA A 194 -21.18 -4.29 23.97
C ALA A 194 -22.58 -4.91 23.80
N THR A 195 -22.71 -5.80 22.81
CA THR A 195 -23.96 -6.51 22.49
C THR A 195 -24.38 -7.42 23.64
N PHE A 196 -23.43 -8.16 24.21
CA PHE A 196 -23.65 -9.07 25.33
C PHE A 196 -24.18 -8.33 26.56
N PHE A 197 -23.52 -7.24 26.98
CA PHE A 197 -23.97 -6.48 28.14
C PHE A 197 -25.35 -5.85 27.94
N LEU A 198 -25.66 -5.35 26.74
CA LEU A 198 -26.99 -4.80 26.45
C LEU A 198 -28.07 -5.90 26.44
N ALA A 199 -27.78 -7.05 25.85
CA ALA A 199 -28.70 -8.19 25.85
C ALA A 199 -28.99 -8.68 27.27
N VAL A 200 -27.97 -8.77 28.12
CA VAL A 200 -28.12 -9.13 29.54
C VAL A 200 -28.91 -8.06 30.29
N ALA A 201 -28.67 -6.76 30.02
CA ALA A 201 -29.44 -5.66 30.63
C ALA A 201 -30.93 -5.76 30.32
N LEU A 202 -31.26 -6.07 29.06
CA LEU A 202 -32.65 -6.24 28.60
C LEU A 202 -33.28 -7.53 29.15
N TRP A 203 -32.52 -8.62 29.26
CA TRP A 203 -33.01 -9.89 29.80
C TRP A 203 -33.31 -9.80 31.31
N LEU A 204 -32.53 -9.05 32.07
CA LEU A 204 -32.72 -8.83 33.51
C LEU A 204 -33.77 -7.77 33.85
N ASN A 205 -34.44 -7.18 32.85
CA ASN A 205 -35.40 -6.10 33.01
C ASN A 205 -36.72 -6.59 33.65
N LYS A 206 -36.73 -6.78 34.97
CA LYS A 206 -37.89 -7.30 35.72
C LYS A 206 -38.96 -6.25 36.06
N ASP A 207 -38.56 -4.99 36.27
CA ASP A 207 -39.46 -3.91 36.75
C ASP A 207 -39.60 -2.73 35.76
N GLY A 208 -39.16 -2.91 34.50
CA GLY A 208 -39.13 -1.85 33.49
C GLY A 208 -37.93 -0.91 33.59
N ALA A 209 -37.07 -1.07 34.61
CA ALA A 209 -35.82 -0.32 34.77
C ALA A 209 -34.62 -1.15 34.32
N LEU A 210 -33.94 -0.72 33.24
CA LEU A 210 -32.66 -1.30 32.83
C LEU A 210 -31.58 -1.03 33.89
N SER A 211 -30.72 -2.03 34.10
CA SER A 211 -29.55 -1.90 34.97
C SER A 211 -28.57 -0.85 34.42
N PRO A 212 -28.36 0.28 35.12
CA PRO A 212 -27.49 1.35 34.64
C PRO A 212 -26.05 0.91 34.45
N ASN A 213 -25.57 -0.01 35.29
CA ASN A 213 -24.21 -0.51 35.25
C ASN A 213 -23.94 -1.34 33.99
N LEU A 214 -24.89 -2.21 33.62
CA LEU A 214 -24.79 -3.03 32.40
C LEU A 214 -24.86 -2.17 31.14
N VAL A 215 -25.73 -1.15 31.12
CA VAL A 215 -25.81 -0.19 30.01
C VAL A 215 -24.53 0.63 29.90
N ALA A 216 -23.93 1.03 31.03
CA ALA A 216 -22.67 1.75 31.06
C ALA A 216 -21.49 0.90 30.54
N PHE A 217 -21.42 -0.39 30.90
CA PHE A 217 -20.42 -1.31 30.33
C PHE A 217 -20.62 -1.58 28.84
N SER A 218 -21.88 -1.68 28.39
CA SER A 218 -22.21 -1.78 26.96
C SER A 218 -21.75 -0.54 26.20
N THR A 219 -22.09 0.64 26.71
CA THR A 219 -21.70 1.94 26.14
C THR A 219 -20.17 2.08 26.08
N GLY A 220 -19.48 1.74 27.17
CA GLY A 220 -18.03 1.79 27.23
C GLY A 220 -17.35 0.85 26.23
N SER A 221 -17.86 -0.38 26.11
CA SER A 221 -17.35 -1.36 25.14
C SER A 221 -17.58 -0.91 23.70
N LEU A 222 -18.74 -0.31 23.40
CA LEU A 222 -19.06 0.24 22.08
C LEU A 222 -18.16 1.42 21.71
N LEU A 223 -17.99 2.38 22.62
CA LEU A 223 -17.10 3.54 22.41
C LEU A 223 -15.64 3.09 22.24
N ALA A 224 -15.20 2.09 23.01
CA ALA A 224 -13.86 1.51 22.86
C ALA A 224 -13.69 0.84 21.48
N GLY A 225 -14.69 0.07 21.04
CA GLY A 225 -14.69 -0.57 19.72
C GLY A 225 -14.58 0.44 18.59
N GLN A 226 -15.35 1.53 18.66
CA GLN A 226 -15.31 2.60 17.67
C GLN A 226 -14.01 3.40 17.71
N GLY A 227 -13.45 3.62 18.90
CA GLY A 227 -12.13 4.23 19.07
C GLY A 227 -11.05 3.40 18.38
N VAL A 228 -10.99 2.09 18.65
CA VAL A 228 -10.01 1.18 18.01
C VAL A 228 -10.20 1.10 16.50
N TYR A 229 -11.44 1.10 16.01
CA TYR A 229 -11.73 1.13 14.57
C TYR A 229 -11.18 2.40 13.92
N LEU A 230 -11.48 3.58 14.50
CA LEU A 230 -11.00 4.86 13.99
C LEU A 230 -9.49 5.03 14.12
N ALA A 231 -8.85 4.52 15.18
CA ALA A 231 -7.40 4.60 15.35
C ALA A 231 -6.62 3.97 14.18
N SER A 232 -7.27 3.06 13.47
CA SER A 232 -6.64 2.30 12.41
C SER A 232 -6.69 2.95 11.04
N ASN A 233 -5.67 2.66 10.26
CA ASN A 233 -5.72 2.79 8.81
C ASN A 233 -5.83 1.38 8.24
N GLN A 234 -7.01 0.99 7.76
CA GLN A 234 -7.21 -0.31 7.11
C GLN A 234 -7.00 -0.15 5.61
N PRO A 235 -5.81 -0.49 5.08
CA PRO A 235 -5.65 -0.58 3.64
C PRO A 235 -6.54 -1.71 3.12
N ARG A 236 -7.12 -1.49 1.94
CA ARG A 236 -7.97 -2.50 1.29
C ARG A 236 -7.06 -3.46 0.54
N PHE A 237 -7.26 -4.75 0.75
CA PHE A 237 -6.55 -5.76 -0.02
C PHE A 237 -7.41 -7.00 -0.22
N ASN A 238 -7.13 -7.72 -1.29
CA ASN A 238 -7.70 -9.01 -1.61
C ASN A 238 -6.65 -9.91 -2.29
N ALA A 239 -6.83 -11.23 -2.21
CA ALA A 239 -5.92 -12.20 -2.83
C ALA A 239 -6.49 -12.85 -4.10
N THR A 240 -7.71 -12.51 -4.49
CA THR A 240 -8.34 -13.09 -5.68
C THR A 240 -8.02 -12.31 -6.95
N GLU A 241 -8.03 -10.98 -6.88
CA GLU A 241 -7.59 -10.14 -8.00
C GLU A 241 -6.06 -10.10 -8.02
N SER A 242 -5.46 -10.12 -9.20
CA SER A 242 -4.00 -10.14 -9.37
C SER A 242 -3.32 -8.87 -8.84
N TRP A 243 -4.00 -7.73 -8.92
CA TRP A 243 -3.58 -6.45 -8.34
C TRP A 243 -4.19 -6.20 -6.95
N GLY A 244 -4.89 -7.20 -6.37
CA GLY A 244 -5.69 -7.03 -5.16
C GLY A 244 -4.91 -6.57 -3.93
N MET A 245 -3.59 -6.74 -3.94
CA MET A 245 -2.69 -6.34 -2.85
C MET A 245 -1.97 -5.01 -3.12
N LEU A 246 -2.05 -4.50 -4.35
CA LEU A 246 -1.26 -3.36 -4.82
C LEU A 246 -1.54 -2.08 -4.01
N ASP A 247 -2.81 -1.83 -3.69
CA ASP A 247 -3.20 -0.61 -2.95
C ASP A 247 -2.77 -0.61 -1.49
N ALA A 248 -2.58 -1.80 -0.92
CA ALA A 248 -2.14 -1.95 0.46
C ALA A 248 -0.63 -1.97 0.60
N PHE A 249 0.09 -2.26 -0.49
CA PHE A 249 1.53 -2.32 -0.50
C PHE A 249 2.14 -0.92 -0.51
N SER A 250 3.16 -0.71 0.31
CA SER A 250 4.01 0.46 0.28
C SER A 250 5.43 0.00 -0.05
N PRO A 251 6.18 0.71 -0.92
CA PRO A 251 7.54 0.32 -1.28
C PRO A 251 8.50 0.50 -0.09
N PRO A 252 9.19 -0.56 0.38
CA PRO A 252 10.13 -0.40 1.50
C PRO A 252 11.48 0.17 1.08
N MET A 253 11.97 -0.15 -0.12
CA MET A 253 13.23 0.36 -0.66
C MET A 253 13.15 0.53 -2.17
N HIS A 254 13.92 1.48 -2.70
CA HIS A 254 14.11 1.66 -4.14
C HIS A 254 15.60 1.83 -4.47
N PRO A 255 16.02 1.53 -5.72
CA PRO A 255 17.37 1.86 -6.16
C PRO A 255 17.56 3.38 -6.22
N ALA A 256 18.74 3.87 -5.82
CA ALA A 256 19.06 5.29 -5.89
C ALA A 256 19.40 5.74 -7.31
N LEU A 257 20.12 4.91 -8.09
CA LEU A 257 20.43 5.15 -9.49
C LEU A 257 19.60 4.21 -10.37
N LEU A 258 18.71 4.77 -11.18
CA LEU A 258 17.86 3.99 -12.07
C LEU A 258 18.66 3.56 -13.30
N ARG A 259 18.69 2.25 -13.55
CA ARG A 259 19.28 1.70 -14.78
C ARG A 259 18.22 1.56 -15.86
N ARG A 260 17.00 1.25 -15.44
CA ARG A 260 15.83 1.07 -16.30
C ARG A 260 14.68 1.84 -15.66
N PRO A 261 14.57 3.15 -15.93
CA PRO A 261 13.72 4.04 -15.16
C PRO A 261 12.28 3.56 -14.96
N PHE A 262 11.60 3.08 -16.01
CA PHE A 262 10.23 2.57 -15.89
C PHE A 262 10.19 1.28 -15.09
N SER A 263 11.06 0.32 -15.41
CA SER A 263 11.11 -0.97 -14.73
C SER A 263 11.44 -0.82 -13.25
N ASP A 264 12.39 0.03 -12.90
CA ASP A 264 12.87 0.22 -11.52
C ASP A 264 11.81 0.94 -10.67
N VAL A 265 11.16 1.98 -11.23
CA VAL A 265 10.05 2.69 -10.55
C VAL A 265 8.84 1.77 -10.36
N ILE A 266 8.46 1.01 -11.39
CA ILE A 266 7.28 0.13 -11.31
C ILE A 266 7.56 -1.04 -10.38
N LYS A 267 8.70 -1.72 -10.50
CA LYS A 267 9.06 -2.87 -9.63
C LYS A 267 9.10 -2.50 -8.15
N ALA A 268 9.48 -1.26 -7.81
CA ALA A 268 9.43 -0.80 -6.43
C ALA A 268 8.01 -0.82 -5.84
N HIS A 269 6.98 -0.56 -6.65
CA HIS A 269 5.58 -0.47 -6.21
C HIS A 269 4.77 -1.76 -6.44
N VAL A 270 5.37 -2.80 -7.03
CA VAL A 270 4.69 -4.07 -7.28
C VAL A 270 4.71 -4.91 -6.01
N ASP A 271 3.55 -5.45 -5.61
CA ASP A 271 3.45 -6.34 -4.45
C ASP A 271 4.26 -7.64 -4.67
N PRO A 272 4.73 -8.30 -3.61
CA PRO A 272 5.63 -9.46 -3.74
C PRO A 272 5.02 -10.63 -4.53
N LEU A 273 3.71 -10.89 -4.40
CA LEU A 273 3.07 -12.00 -5.13
C LEU A 273 3.03 -11.69 -6.63
N LEU A 274 2.58 -10.49 -6.99
CA LEU A 274 2.53 -10.04 -8.37
C LEU A 274 3.94 -9.96 -8.98
N ALA A 275 4.95 -9.54 -8.23
CA ALA A 275 6.34 -9.48 -8.69
C ALA A 275 6.86 -10.87 -9.11
N VAL A 276 6.53 -11.92 -8.34
CA VAL A 276 6.90 -13.30 -8.69
C VAL A 276 6.15 -13.76 -9.94
N LYS A 277 4.84 -13.52 -10.02
CA LYS A 277 4.02 -13.89 -11.18
C LYS A 277 4.53 -13.23 -12.46
N ILE A 278 4.81 -11.93 -12.40
CA ILE A 278 5.42 -11.17 -13.50
C ILE A 278 6.76 -11.81 -13.90
N SER A 279 7.60 -12.17 -12.93
CA SER A 279 8.91 -12.77 -13.20
C SER A 279 8.81 -14.17 -13.83
N GLU A 280 7.93 -15.03 -13.31
CA GLU A 280 7.68 -16.36 -13.89
C GLU A 280 7.14 -16.26 -15.31
N TYR A 281 6.22 -15.31 -15.53
CA TYR A 281 5.62 -15.10 -16.82
C TYR A 281 6.62 -14.59 -17.86
N LEU A 282 7.43 -13.58 -17.49
CA LEU A 282 8.45 -13.02 -18.36
C LEU A 282 9.56 -14.03 -18.68
N ARG A 283 9.88 -14.95 -17.76
CA ARG A 283 10.77 -16.09 -18.03
C ARG A 283 10.15 -17.07 -19.04
N GLY A 284 8.84 -17.26 -19.02
CA GLY A 284 8.12 -18.07 -20.01
C GLY A 284 8.11 -17.46 -21.42
N VAL A 285 8.21 -16.12 -21.51
CA VAL A 285 8.23 -15.36 -22.77
C VAL A 285 9.67 -15.11 -23.25
N GLU A 286 10.67 -15.25 -22.38
CA GLU A 286 12.09 -15.02 -22.71
C GLU A 286 12.55 -15.81 -23.94
N GLY A 287 12.12 -17.07 -24.10
CA GLY A 287 12.43 -17.89 -25.28
C GLY A 287 11.77 -17.45 -26.59
N GLN A 288 10.86 -16.47 -26.53
CA GLN A 288 10.14 -15.91 -27.68
C GLN A 288 10.70 -14.53 -28.09
N VAL A 289 11.57 -13.94 -27.27
CA VAL A 289 12.28 -12.69 -27.60
C VAL A 289 13.36 -12.99 -28.63
N LYS A 290 13.45 -12.17 -29.68
CA LYS A 290 14.48 -12.36 -30.72
C LYS A 290 15.88 -12.16 -30.13
N SER A 291 16.87 -12.87 -30.69
CA SER A 291 18.26 -12.94 -30.17
C SER A 291 18.96 -11.60 -29.97
N ASP A 292 18.53 -10.58 -30.70
CA ASP A 292 19.16 -9.26 -30.72
C ASP A 292 18.75 -8.38 -29.53
N TYR A 293 17.71 -8.79 -28.79
CA TYR A 293 17.14 -8.04 -27.67
C TYR A 293 17.17 -8.85 -26.37
N SER A 294 17.45 -8.16 -25.25
CA SER A 294 17.26 -8.76 -23.93
C SER A 294 15.81 -8.61 -23.45
N ILE A 295 15.31 -9.62 -22.72
CA ILE A 295 13.99 -9.57 -22.04
C ILE A 295 13.83 -8.30 -21.21
N THR A 296 14.91 -7.83 -20.60
CA THR A 296 14.89 -6.64 -19.75
C THR A 296 14.81 -5.32 -20.52
N GLN A 297 15.37 -5.26 -21.73
CA GLN A 297 15.20 -4.10 -22.61
C GLN A 297 13.78 -4.07 -23.16
N MET A 298 13.25 -5.23 -23.56
CA MET A 298 11.86 -5.36 -23.99
C MET A 298 10.90 -4.93 -22.88
N GLN A 299 11.12 -5.35 -21.62
CA GLN A 299 10.33 -4.89 -20.47
C GLN A 299 10.32 -3.37 -20.33
N GLU A 300 11.50 -2.73 -20.42
CA GLU A 300 11.61 -1.27 -20.28
C GLU A 300 10.86 -0.54 -21.39
N ILE A 301 11.01 -1.01 -22.63
CA ILE A 301 10.37 -0.43 -23.80
C ILE A 301 8.86 -0.65 -23.75
N LEU A 302 8.41 -1.85 -23.37
CA LEU A 302 7.00 -2.18 -23.18
C LEU A 302 6.32 -1.23 -22.20
N LEU A 303 6.90 -1.06 -21.00
CA LEU A 303 6.34 -0.22 -19.95
C LEU A 303 6.29 1.26 -20.38
N HIS A 304 7.32 1.70 -21.11
CA HIS A 304 7.37 3.03 -21.67
C HIS A 304 6.31 3.24 -22.77
N LEU A 305 6.17 2.31 -23.71
CA LEU A 305 5.17 2.38 -24.77
C LEU A 305 3.74 2.35 -24.21
N LEU A 306 3.47 1.51 -23.21
CA LEU A 306 2.19 1.50 -22.49
C LEU A 306 1.88 2.86 -21.84
N HIS A 307 2.91 3.53 -21.30
CA HIS A 307 2.75 4.89 -20.77
C HIS A 307 2.37 5.89 -21.87
N LEU A 308 3.06 5.87 -23.02
CA LEU A 308 2.78 6.75 -24.16
C LEU A 308 1.38 6.51 -24.73
N ARG A 309 0.99 5.25 -24.90
CA ARG A 309 -0.35 4.84 -25.35
C ARG A 309 -1.44 5.41 -24.45
N ARG A 310 -1.25 5.32 -23.13
CA ARG A 310 -2.19 5.86 -22.15
C ARG A 310 -2.25 7.39 -22.12
N ARG A 311 -1.21 8.08 -22.58
CA ARG A 311 -1.23 9.54 -22.78
C ARG A 311 -1.82 9.93 -24.15
N SER A 312 -2.25 8.95 -24.94
CA SER A 312 -2.74 9.13 -26.32
C SER A 312 -1.71 9.81 -27.21
N LEU A 313 -0.42 9.57 -26.95
CA LEU A 313 0.70 10.07 -27.76
C LEU A 313 1.04 9.14 -28.93
N ILE A 314 0.66 7.86 -28.82
CA ILE A 314 0.79 6.83 -29.85
C ILE A 314 -0.54 6.08 -29.95
N ASP A 315 -0.84 5.55 -31.14
CA ASP A 315 -1.98 4.66 -31.36
C ASP A 315 -1.59 3.18 -31.18
N GLU A 316 -2.56 2.28 -31.30
CA GLU A 316 -2.34 0.84 -31.13
C GLU A 316 -1.48 0.27 -32.28
N ASP A 317 -1.61 0.82 -33.49
CA ASP A 317 -0.84 0.36 -34.65
C ASP A 317 0.65 0.72 -34.48
N GLU A 318 0.97 1.94 -34.06
CA GLU A 318 2.34 2.39 -33.73
C GLU A 318 2.91 1.61 -32.53
N PHE A 319 2.07 1.29 -31.54
CA PHE A 319 2.45 0.47 -30.40
C PHE A 319 2.89 -0.94 -30.83
N MET A 320 2.10 -1.58 -31.69
CA MET A 320 2.39 -2.92 -32.21
C MET A 320 3.62 -2.91 -33.13
N GLU A 321 3.73 -1.93 -34.02
CA GLU A 321 4.87 -1.76 -34.94
C GLU A 321 6.19 -1.59 -34.17
N ALA A 322 6.18 -0.88 -33.04
CA ALA A 322 7.38 -0.67 -32.22
C ALA A 322 7.86 -1.93 -31.48
N LEU A 323 6.97 -2.89 -31.20
CA LEU A 323 7.30 -4.12 -30.45
C LEU A 323 7.54 -5.35 -31.34
N GLU A 324 6.99 -5.35 -32.56
CA GLU A 324 7.19 -6.41 -33.56
C GLU A 324 8.67 -6.75 -33.87
N PRO A 325 9.62 -5.81 -33.85
CA PRO A 325 11.04 -6.11 -33.97
C PRO A 325 11.56 -7.00 -32.83
N MET A 326 11.02 -6.89 -31.62
CA MET A 326 11.55 -7.55 -30.40
C MET A 326 10.85 -8.87 -30.09
N ILE A 327 9.55 -8.95 -30.35
CA ILE A 327 8.71 -10.11 -30.04
C ILE A 327 7.67 -10.31 -31.14
N ASP A 328 7.33 -11.56 -31.43
CA ASP A 328 6.29 -11.85 -32.42
C ASP A 328 4.90 -11.43 -31.92
N SER A 329 4.03 -11.00 -32.85
CA SER A 329 2.70 -10.47 -32.54
C SER A 329 1.80 -11.49 -31.82
N TYR A 330 2.01 -12.80 -32.06
CA TYR A 330 1.27 -13.86 -31.38
C TYR A 330 1.64 -13.95 -29.89
N SER A 331 2.93 -13.97 -29.58
CA SER A 331 3.44 -13.97 -28.20
C SER A 331 3.09 -12.67 -27.46
N LEU A 332 3.09 -11.54 -28.16
CA LEU A 332 2.67 -10.27 -27.59
C LEU A 332 1.18 -10.21 -27.27
N ASN A 333 0.31 -10.70 -28.16
CA ASN A 333 -1.12 -10.82 -27.87
C ASN A 333 -1.36 -11.78 -26.69
N ARG A 334 -0.59 -12.86 -26.61
CA ARG A 334 -0.60 -13.77 -25.46
C ARG A 334 -0.17 -13.08 -24.16
N LEU A 335 0.78 -12.13 -24.22
CA LEU A 335 1.21 -11.27 -23.10
C LEU A 335 0.02 -10.54 -22.46
N PHE A 336 -0.76 -9.87 -23.30
CA PHE A 336 -1.87 -9.01 -22.86
C PHE A 336 -3.18 -9.76 -22.60
N THR A 337 -3.35 -10.96 -23.15
CA THR A 337 -4.52 -11.82 -22.93
C THR A 337 -4.35 -12.71 -21.68
N HIS A 338 -3.24 -12.62 -20.95
CA HIS A 338 -3.00 -13.46 -19.77
C HIS A 338 -4.06 -13.22 -18.67
N PRO A 339 -4.70 -14.26 -18.11
CA PRO A 339 -5.79 -14.10 -17.16
C PRO A 339 -5.40 -13.38 -15.85
N GLU A 340 -4.12 -13.46 -15.45
CA GLU A 340 -3.62 -12.77 -14.24
C GLU A 340 -2.79 -11.52 -14.55
N LEU A 341 -2.20 -11.43 -15.74
CA LEU A 341 -1.21 -10.40 -16.13
C LEU A 341 -1.63 -9.67 -17.40
N GLY A 342 -2.94 -9.59 -17.63
CA GLY A 342 -3.48 -8.95 -18.80
C GLY A 342 -3.32 -7.44 -18.75
N GLU A 343 -3.85 -6.78 -19.78
CA GLU A 343 -3.81 -5.33 -19.96
C GLU A 343 -4.26 -4.55 -18.71
N GLU A 344 -5.34 -4.97 -18.06
CA GLU A 344 -5.86 -4.32 -16.86
C GLU A 344 -4.83 -4.30 -15.71
N THR A 345 -4.07 -5.38 -15.52
CA THR A 345 -3.06 -5.45 -14.45
C THR A 345 -1.93 -4.46 -14.73
N TRP A 346 -1.43 -4.40 -15.98
CA TRP A 346 -0.38 -3.46 -16.38
C TRP A 346 -0.85 -2.02 -16.27
N ASP A 347 -2.08 -1.74 -16.68
CA ASP A 347 -2.67 -0.41 -16.56
C ASP A 347 -2.83 0.02 -15.10
N ARG A 348 -3.26 -0.87 -14.20
CA ARG A 348 -3.36 -0.56 -12.78
C ARG A 348 -1.98 -0.34 -12.14
N LEU A 349 -0.98 -1.14 -12.50
CA LEU A 349 0.41 -0.95 -12.08
C LEU A 349 0.96 0.41 -12.51
N LEU A 350 0.80 0.78 -13.78
CA LEU A 350 1.22 2.08 -14.30
C LEU A 350 0.44 3.22 -13.66
N ALA A 351 -0.87 3.05 -13.41
CA ALA A 351 -1.69 4.05 -12.74
C ALA A 351 -1.16 4.32 -11.33
N ARG A 352 -0.89 3.24 -10.59
CA ARG A 352 -0.40 3.30 -9.21
C ARG A 352 0.97 3.97 -9.15
N ALA A 353 1.91 3.51 -9.95
CA ALA A 353 3.24 4.10 -10.04
C ALA A 353 3.16 5.60 -10.38
N ARG A 354 2.22 6.02 -11.23
CA ARG A 354 2.02 7.43 -11.58
C ARG A 354 1.49 8.28 -10.44
N ILE A 355 0.65 7.73 -9.58
CA ILE A 355 0.14 8.43 -8.39
C ILE A 355 1.26 8.58 -7.37
N ASP A 356 1.97 7.48 -7.06
CA ASP A 356 2.96 7.45 -5.98
C ASP A 356 4.30 8.09 -6.39
N CYS A 357 4.68 8.01 -7.68
CA CYS A 357 5.90 8.60 -8.24
C CYS A 357 5.58 9.63 -9.34
N ALA A 358 4.63 10.53 -9.08
CA ALA A 358 4.26 11.60 -10.01
C ALA A 358 5.45 12.45 -10.53
N PRO A 359 6.49 12.79 -9.73
CA PRO A 359 7.60 13.60 -10.22
C PRO A 359 8.41 12.91 -11.34
N PHE A 360 8.56 11.58 -11.31
CA PHE A 360 9.20 10.83 -12.38
C PHE A 360 8.50 11.03 -13.73
N PHE A 361 7.18 10.86 -13.76
CA PHE A 361 6.41 10.98 -15.00
C PHE A 361 6.34 12.44 -15.49
N ARG A 362 6.30 13.43 -14.58
CA ARG A 362 6.39 14.85 -14.96
C ARG A 362 7.75 15.19 -15.58
N LEU A 363 8.83 14.64 -15.04
CA LEU A 363 10.19 14.81 -15.57
C LEU A 363 10.30 14.18 -16.97
N HIS A 364 9.71 13.00 -17.16
CA HIS A 364 9.62 12.32 -18.46
C HIS A 364 8.80 13.12 -19.48
N ASP A 365 7.64 13.64 -19.11
CA ASP A 365 6.83 14.50 -19.97
C ASP A 365 7.61 15.77 -20.40
N ARG A 366 8.40 16.36 -19.49
CA ARG A 366 9.28 17.50 -19.82
C ARG A 366 10.45 17.10 -20.71
N LEU A 367 11.00 15.90 -20.53
CA LEU A 367 12.03 15.34 -21.41
C LEU A 367 11.49 15.26 -22.85
N HIS A 368 10.27 14.76 -23.01
CA HIS A 368 9.60 14.69 -24.30
C HIS A 368 9.40 16.08 -24.93
N MET A 369 8.79 17.03 -24.21
CA MET A 369 8.53 18.38 -24.73
C MET A 369 9.81 19.10 -25.16
N ARG A 370 10.90 18.98 -24.38
CA ARG A 370 12.15 19.64 -24.72
C ARG A 370 12.84 18.99 -25.92
N TYR A 371 12.73 17.67 -26.06
CA TYR A 371 13.23 16.98 -27.25
C TYR A 371 12.56 17.51 -28.53
N GLU A 372 11.26 17.79 -28.51
CA GLU A 372 10.56 18.42 -29.63
C GLU A 372 11.03 19.85 -29.91
N SER A 373 11.32 20.62 -28.86
CA SER A 373 11.72 22.04 -28.96
C SER A 373 13.17 22.27 -29.45
N GLY A 374 14.02 21.24 -29.43
CA GLY A 374 15.42 21.31 -29.87
C GLY A 374 16.46 21.33 -28.74
N ARG A 375 17.72 21.05 -29.11
CA ARG A 375 18.85 20.89 -28.18
C ARG A 375 19.47 22.23 -27.79
N SER A 376 19.76 22.43 -26.49
CA SER A 376 20.55 23.58 -26.03
C SER A 376 21.46 23.20 -24.86
N GLY A 377 22.78 23.33 -25.06
CA GLY A 377 23.81 23.15 -24.02
C GLY A 377 24.47 21.77 -24.00
N ASP A 378 25.64 21.68 -23.36
CA ASP A 378 26.50 20.48 -23.33
C ASP A 378 25.97 19.40 -22.37
N VAL A 379 25.36 19.80 -21.27
CA VAL A 379 24.74 18.90 -20.28
C VAL A 379 23.32 19.36 -20.00
N TRP A 380 22.38 18.44 -20.11
CA TRP A 380 21.01 18.68 -19.70
C TRP A 380 20.77 18.09 -18.32
N PHE A 381 20.48 18.99 -17.38
CA PHE A 381 20.08 18.69 -16.02
C PHE A 381 18.64 19.19 -15.75
N ASP A 382 17.80 18.33 -15.16
CA ASP A 382 16.51 18.75 -14.60
C ASP A 382 16.15 17.92 -13.37
N VAL A 383 15.29 18.49 -12.52
CA VAL A 383 14.87 17.86 -11.26
C VAL A 383 13.37 18.08 -11.06
N ASP A 384 12.69 17.13 -10.44
CA ASP A 384 11.32 17.28 -9.96
C ASP A 384 11.13 16.61 -8.60
N MET A 385 10.15 17.11 -7.85
CA MET A 385 9.73 16.61 -6.54
C MET A 385 8.25 16.93 -6.32
N GLU A 386 7.55 16.24 -5.42
CA GLU A 386 6.16 16.58 -5.08
C GLU A 386 6.05 18.01 -4.51
N ASN A 387 5.12 18.80 -5.06
CA ASN A 387 4.89 20.17 -4.59
C ASN A 387 4.27 20.21 -3.18
N LEU A 388 3.50 19.19 -2.84
CA LEU A 388 2.81 19.03 -1.57
C LEU A 388 3.22 17.69 -0.95
N VAL A 389 3.94 17.75 0.16
CA VAL A 389 4.45 16.58 0.87
C VAL A 389 3.63 16.34 2.13
N VAL A 390 3.00 15.17 2.22
CA VAL A 390 2.24 14.73 3.42
C VAL A 390 2.96 13.60 4.16
N GLY A 391 3.80 12.84 3.46
CA GLY A 391 4.58 11.72 3.99
C GLY A 391 5.99 11.69 3.39
N PRO A 392 6.53 10.52 3.01
CA PRO A 392 7.78 10.48 2.25
C PRO A 392 7.59 11.18 0.90
N ALA A 393 8.61 11.94 0.49
CA ALA A 393 8.65 12.62 -0.80
C ALA A 393 9.71 11.99 -1.70
N ASN A 394 9.45 11.93 -3.00
CA ASN A 394 10.35 11.38 -3.99
C ASN A 394 10.94 12.51 -4.84
N LEU A 395 12.25 12.69 -4.73
CA LEU A 395 12.99 13.56 -5.62
C LEU A 395 13.58 12.74 -6.77
N PHE A 396 13.33 13.21 -7.99
CA PHE A 396 13.93 12.65 -9.19
C PHE A 396 14.80 13.70 -9.87
N ALA A 397 16.04 13.33 -10.15
CA ALA A 397 16.96 14.15 -10.93
C ALA A 397 17.40 13.38 -12.16
N PHE A 398 17.52 14.03 -13.31
CA PHE A 398 18.13 13.43 -14.48
C PHE A 398 19.26 14.26 -15.04
N VAL A 399 20.24 13.55 -15.60
CA VAL A 399 21.42 14.12 -16.25
C VAL A 399 21.59 13.42 -17.59
N LEU A 400 21.61 14.19 -18.67
CA LEU A 400 21.92 13.74 -20.02
C LEU A 400 23.16 14.48 -20.52
N ASN A 401 24.18 13.73 -20.88
CA ASN A 401 25.39 14.27 -21.49
C ASN A 401 25.20 14.37 -23.01
N GLN A 402 25.32 15.58 -23.56
CA GLN A 402 25.19 15.86 -24.99
C GLN A 402 26.56 16.10 -25.67
N THR A 403 27.66 15.96 -24.94
CA THR A 403 29.02 16.03 -25.48
C THR A 403 29.43 14.71 -26.14
N GLU A 404 30.63 14.68 -26.72
CA GLU A 404 31.20 13.50 -27.38
C GLU A 404 31.98 12.57 -26.43
N GLU A 405 32.37 13.08 -25.24
CA GLU A 405 33.20 12.36 -24.27
C GLU A 405 32.43 12.05 -22.97
N PRO A 406 32.75 10.96 -22.27
CA PRO A 406 32.14 10.67 -20.97
C PRO A 406 32.58 11.72 -19.93
N ILE A 407 31.61 12.23 -19.15
CA ILE A 407 31.85 13.25 -18.12
C ILE A 407 31.58 12.64 -16.75
N ASP A 408 32.47 12.89 -15.79
CA ASP A 408 32.28 12.58 -14.38
C ASP A 408 31.69 13.81 -13.67
N LEU A 409 30.55 13.64 -13.01
CA LEU A 409 29.79 14.69 -12.35
C LEU A 409 29.42 14.28 -10.93
N ILE A 410 29.21 15.26 -10.05
CA ILE A 410 28.76 15.06 -8.68
C ILE A 410 27.41 15.74 -8.49
N LEU A 411 26.37 14.98 -8.17
CA LEU A 411 25.07 15.52 -7.79
C LEU A 411 25.00 15.66 -6.27
N ARG A 412 24.90 16.89 -5.79
CA ARG A 412 24.66 17.21 -4.38
C ARG A 412 23.22 17.66 -4.16
N ILE A 413 22.55 17.03 -3.21
CA ILE A 413 21.20 17.36 -2.78
C ILE A 413 21.29 17.85 -1.34
N GLN A 414 20.85 19.08 -1.10
CA GLN A 414 20.83 19.72 0.22
C GLN A 414 19.39 20.01 0.62
N THR A 415 19.01 19.47 1.78
CA THR A 415 17.63 19.34 2.25
C THR A 415 17.57 19.64 3.76
N PRO A 416 17.65 20.92 4.18
CA PRO A 416 17.68 21.27 5.60
C PRO A 416 16.45 20.78 6.38
N ASP A 417 15.28 20.73 5.72
CA ASP A 417 14.00 20.36 6.33
C ASP A 417 13.59 18.89 6.09
N PHE A 418 14.45 18.08 5.47
CA PHE A 418 14.21 16.65 5.24
C PHE A 418 15.36 15.79 5.76
N ARG A 419 15.09 14.50 5.95
CA ARG A 419 16.10 13.48 6.22
C ARG A 419 16.20 12.53 5.03
N PRO A 420 17.42 12.22 4.55
CA PRO A 420 18.71 12.80 4.94
C PRO A 420 18.81 14.31 4.60
N ASN A 421 19.67 15.05 5.31
CA ASN A 421 19.86 16.50 5.14
C ASN A 421 20.78 16.85 3.96
N GLU A 422 21.67 15.91 3.60
CA GLU A 422 22.59 16.04 2.48
C GLU A 422 22.79 14.66 1.83
N CYS A 423 22.86 14.63 0.51
CA CYS A 423 23.20 13.44 -0.29
C CYS A 423 24.16 13.82 -1.40
N GLU A 424 25.15 12.97 -1.65
CA GLU A 424 26.12 13.13 -2.73
C GLU A 424 26.11 11.87 -3.61
N TYR A 425 25.97 12.05 -4.92
CA TYR A 425 26.06 10.98 -5.92
C TYR A 425 27.15 11.29 -6.93
N ARG A 426 28.08 10.36 -7.11
CA ARG A 426 29.10 10.43 -8.16
C ARG A 426 28.57 9.72 -9.40
N LEU A 427 28.53 10.43 -10.52
CA LEU A 427 27.89 10.00 -11.75
C LEU A 427 28.90 10.01 -12.88
N LYS A 428 29.05 8.86 -13.54
CA LYS A 428 29.73 8.78 -14.84
C LYS A 428 28.69 8.77 -15.95
N VAL A 429 28.58 9.88 -16.68
CA VAL A 429 27.56 10.09 -17.71
C VAL A 429 28.16 9.92 -19.10
N ASN A 430 27.75 8.85 -19.77
CA ASN A 430 28.19 8.56 -21.13
C ASN A 430 27.54 9.51 -22.14
N PRO A 431 28.24 9.85 -23.23
CA PRO A 431 27.72 10.75 -24.27
C PRO A 431 26.47 10.17 -24.94
N HIS A 432 25.48 11.03 -25.19
CA HIS A 432 24.27 10.67 -25.93
C HIS A 432 24.53 10.73 -27.44
N VAL A 433 24.45 9.58 -28.11
CA VAL A 433 24.54 9.51 -29.57
C VAL A 433 23.14 9.67 -30.16
N PRO A 434 22.83 10.77 -30.89
CA PRO A 434 21.55 10.89 -31.61
C PRO A 434 21.32 9.70 -32.55
N LEU A 435 20.07 9.21 -32.59
CA LEU A 435 19.62 8.38 -33.71
C LEU A 435 19.65 9.25 -34.98
N THR A 436 20.55 8.91 -35.89
CA THR A 436 20.67 9.56 -37.19
C THR A 436 20.08 8.59 -38.20
N ASN A 437 18.86 8.86 -38.67
CA ASN A 437 18.31 8.11 -39.80
C ASN A 437 18.95 8.67 -41.08
N GLU A 438 19.32 7.79 -42.03
CA GLU A 438 19.80 8.20 -43.36
C GLU A 438 18.72 8.96 -44.17
N SER A 439 17.47 8.88 -43.71
CA SER A 439 16.33 9.64 -44.23
C SER A 439 16.18 10.96 -43.47
N PHE A 440 15.88 12.06 -44.17
CA PHE A 440 15.58 13.40 -43.62
C PHE A 440 14.35 13.46 -42.68
N LEU A 441 13.75 12.31 -42.35
CA LEU A 441 12.62 12.18 -41.44
C LEU A 441 13.12 12.09 -39.99
N LYS A 442 12.51 12.88 -39.10
CA LYS A 442 12.74 12.74 -37.66
C LYS A 442 12.41 11.31 -37.21
N PRO A 443 13.23 10.68 -36.35
CA PRO A 443 12.92 9.36 -35.81
C PRO A 443 11.57 9.36 -35.09
N LYS A 444 10.86 8.23 -35.14
CA LYS A 444 9.58 8.07 -34.45
C LYS A 444 9.77 8.24 -32.94
N LEU A 445 8.76 8.77 -32.26
CA LEU A 445 8.77 8.96 -30.81
C LEU A 445 9.04 7.65 -30.05
N THR A 446 8.51 6.55 -30.57
CA THR A 446 8.65 5.19 -30.07
C THR A 446 10.09 4.69 -30.07
N GLU A 447 10.98 5.26 -30.89
CA GLU A 447 12.40 4.88 -30.99
C GLU A 447 13.32 5.92 -30.33
N SER A 448 13.02 7.21 -30.51
CA SER A 448 13.87 8.30 -30.04
C SER A 448 13.91 8.41 -28.52
N LEU A 449 12.75 8.31 -27.88
CA LEU A 449 12.61 8.56 -26.45
C LEU A 449 13.17 7.42 -25.57
N PRO A 450 12.98 6.12 -25.89
CA PRO A 450 13.69 5.05 -25.19
C PRO A 450 15.21 5.18 -25.30
N HIS A 451 15.73 5.60 -26.47
CA HIS A 451 17.17 5.78 -26.68
C HIS A 451 17.75 6.90 -25.82
N ILE A 452 17.04 8.04 -25.73
CA ILE A 452 17.41 9.14 -24.84
C ILE A 452 17.38 8.68 -23.37
N LEU A 453 16.31 8.01 -22.95
CA LEU A 453 16.19 7.48 -21.60
C LEU A 453 17.31 6.50 -21.26
N GLY A 454 17.69 5.61 -22.19
CA GLY A 454 18.79 4.66 -22.01
C GLY A 454 20.16 5.33 -21.84
N SER A 455 20.37 6.51 -22.43
CA SER A 455 21.58 7.32 -22.24
C SER A 455 21.52 8.26 -21.03
N THR A 456 20.36 8.40 -20.41
CA THR A 456 20.15 9.32 -19.28
C THR A 456 20.54 8.64 -17.97
N ARG A 457 21.20 9.38 -17.07
CA ARG A 457 21.37 8.96 -15.68
C ARG A 457 20.27 9.59 -14.84
N MET A 458 19.42 8.76 -14.26
CA MET A 458 18.33 9.20 -13.39
C MET A 458 18.56 8.74 -11.96
N ILE A 459 18.40 9.67 -11.03
CA ILE A 459 18.53 9.44 -9.59
C ILE A 459 17.17 9.58 -8.95
N TRP A 460 16.84 8.63 -8.07
CA TRP A 460 15.64 8.64 -7.24
C TRP A 460 16.09 8.68 -5.78
N GLN A 461 15.71 9.75 -5.07
CA GLN A 461 15.98 9.92 -3.65
C GLN A 461 14.69 10.13 -2.86
N SER A 462 14.46 9.30 -1.85
CA SER A 462 13.40 9.50 -0.87
C SER A 462 13.81 10.49 0.22
N LEU A 463 12.93 11.43 0.54
CA LEU A 463 13.14 12.48 1.53
C LEU A 463 12.01 12.41 2.57
N LEU A 464 12.38 12.29 3.85
CA LEU A 464 11.44 12.26 4.96
C LEU A 464 11.32 13.65 5.60
N PRO A 465 10.14 14.26 5.65
CA PRO A 465 9.99 15.60 6.21
C PRO A 465 10.31 15.62 7.71
N ALA A 466 11.12 16.60 8.14
CA ALA A 466 11.49 16.78 9.55
C ALA A 466 10.59 17.80 10.27
N ALA A 467 10.06 18.78 9.53
CA ALA A 467 9.17 19.83 10.04
C ALA A 467 8.06 20.15 9.04
N ASN A 468 6.95 20.71 9.52
CA ASN A 468 5.89 21.22 8.64
C ASN A 468 6.19 22.67 8.25
N GLY A 469 5.80 23.06 7.04
CA GLY A 469 6.01 24.42 6.54
C GLY A 469 6.42 24.45 5.08
N GLU A 470 6.89 25.60 4.65
CA GLU A 470 7.59 25.72 3.37
C GLU A 470 9.04 25.25 3.57
N ALA A 471 9.50 24.38 2.69
CA ALA A 471 10.85 23.84 2.71
C ALA A 471 11.51 24.05 1.35
N THR A 472 12.82 24.26 1.38
CA THR A 472 13.63 24.44 0.17
C THR A 472 14.56 23.27 -0.04
N VAL A 473 14.54 22.68 -1.22
CA VAL A 473 15.46 21.63 -1.63
C VAL A 473 16.40 22.18 -2.69
N THR A 474 17.69 22.20 -2.40
CA THR A 474 18.72 22.72 -3.32
C THR A 474 19.46 21.55 -3.93
N ILE A 475 19.50 21.48 -5.25
CA ILE A 475 20.21 20.46 -5.99
C ILE A 475 21.27 21.12 -6.85
N ARG A 476 22.51 20.66 -6.73
CA ARG A 476 23.67 21.16 -7.46
C ARG A 476 24.31 20.01 -8.21
N LEU A 477 24.53 20.24 -9.50
CA LEU A 477 25.35 19.39 -10.34
C LEU A 477 26.73 20.05 -10.45
N GLU A 478 27.72 19.41 -9.87
CA GLU A 478 29.10 19.89 -9.75
C GLU A 478 30.02 19.04 -10.63
N ASP A 479 31.11 19.63 -11.12
CA ASP A 479 32.25 18.90 -11.69
C ASP A 479 33.10 18.29 -10.57
N THR A 480 34.01 17.39 -10.92
CA THR A 480 35.04 16.80 -10.06
C THR A 480 35.91 17.82 -9.32
N GLU A 481 36.07 19.03 -9.87
CA GLU A 481 36.77 20.15 -9.24
C GLU A 481 35.89 20.96 -8.25
N GLY A 482 34.61 20.64 -8.12
CA GLY A 482 33.65 21.35 -7.27
C GLY A 482 33.01 22.58 -7.91
N ASN A 483 33.22 22.79 -9.21
CA ASN A 483 32.60 23.88 -9.97
C ASN A 483 31.13 23.56 -10.27
N LEU A 484 30.23 24.54 -10.10
CA LEU A 484 28.80 24.35 -10.40
C LEU A 484 28.56 24.32 -11.92
N VAL A 485 28.14 23.17 -12.44
CA VAL A 485 27.71 23.01 -13.83
C VAL A 485 26.26 23.48 -14.00
N SER A 486 25.38 23.06 -13.10
CA SER A 486 23.97 23.46 -13.11
C SER A 486 23.36 23.32 -11.72
N GLY A 487 22.31 24.08 -11.43
CA GLY A 487 21.65 24.03 -10.13
C GLY A 487 20.15 24.27 -10.24
N ARG A 488 19.40 23.64 -9.34
CA ARG A 488 17.95 23.81 -9.20
C ARG A 488 17.62 24.02 -7.73
N VAL A 489 16.66 24.90 -7.47
CA VAL A 489 16.06 25.08 -6.15
C VAL A 489 14.58 24.79 -6.29
N LEU A 490 14.08 23.87 -5.48
CA LEU A 490 12.68 23.49 -5.43
C LEU A 490 12.09 24.00 -4.12
N THR A 491 10.93 24.65 -4.20
CA THR A 491 10.13 25.04 -3.04
C THR A 491 8.99 24.05 -2.89
N VAL A 492 8.92 23.38 -1.75
CA VAL A 492 7.91 22.36 -1.46
C VAL A 492 7.15 22.72 -0.20
N GLN A 493 5.86 22.38 -0.16
CA GLN A 493 5.03 22.60 1.01
C GLN A 493 4.85 21.29 1.77
N ILE A 494 5.38 21.22 2.99
CA ILE A 494 5.18 20.09 3.90
C ILE A 494 3.92 20.36 4.73
N ARG A 495 2.90 19.51 4.56
CA ARG A 495 1.67 19.57 5.34
C ARG A 495 1.50 18.34 6.19
N SER A 496 0.99 18.54 7.40
CA SER A 496 0.52 17.41 8.20
C SER A 496 -0.72 16.78 7.56
N ASP A 497 -0.83 15.45 7.65
CA ASP A 497 -2.05 14.72 7.32
C ASP A 497 -3.17 15.06 8.32
N LEU A 498 -3.95 16.09 8.00
CA LEU A 498 -5.05 16.56 8.83
C LEU A 498 -6.14 15.50 9.00
N LEU A 499 -6.39 14.69 7.97
CA LEU A 499 -7.41 13.64 8.02
C LEU A 499 -6.98 12.54 8.97
N THR A 500 -5.72 12.09 8.89
CA THR A 500 -5.18 11.12 9.85
C THR A 500 -5.16 11.69 11.26
N ARG A 501 -4.78 12.96 11.45
CA ARG A 501 -4.81 13.60 12.78
C ARG A 501 -6.22 13.71 13.35
N LEU A 502 -7.20 14.14 12.54
CA LEU A 502 -8.60 14.24 12.95
C LEU A 502 -9.18 12.87 13.30
N ARG A 503 -8.85 11.85 12.51
CA ARG A 503 -9.23 10.46 12.78
C ARG A 503 -8.64 9.99 14.11
N LEU A 504 -7.35 10.22 14.36
CA LEU A 504 -6.66 9.82 15.59
C LEU A 504 -7.18 10.58 16.82
N SER A 505 -7.45 11.89 16.71
CA SER A 505 -8.01 12.68 17.81
C SER A 505 -9.43 12.25 18.15
N THR A 506 -10.25 11.98 17.12
CA THR A 506 -11.61 11.45 17.29
C THR A 506 -11.56 10.08 17.96
N SER A 507 -10.65 9.20 17.53
CA SER A 507 -10.39 7.92 18.19
C SER A 507 -10.04 8.09 19.67
N ALA A 508 -9.13 9.02 19.99
CA ALA A 508 -8.73 9.27 21.38
C ALA A 508 -9.93 9.74 22.24
N LEU A 509 -10.80 10.60 21.69
CA LEU A 509 -12.01 11.05 22.38
C LEU A 509 -12.95 9.87 22.69
N PHE A 510 -13.15 8.96 21.73
CA PHE A 510 -13.94 7.75 21.92
C PHE A 510 -13.37 6.83 23.01
N LEU A 511 -12.05 6.65 23.04
CA LEU A 511 -11.38 5.84 24.07
C LEU A 511 -11.48 6.47 25.47
N VAL A 512 -11.36 7.80 25.58
CA VAL A 512 -11.57 8.50 26.85
C VAL A 512 -13.03 8.38 27.31
N GLY A 513 -13.99 8.55 26.39
CA GLY A 513 -15.41 8.34 26.68
C GLY A 513 -15.71 6.91 27.15
N ALA A 514 -15.09 5.92 26.52
CA ALA A 514 -15.17 4.52 26.92
C ALA A 514 -14.67 4.30 28.36
N PHE A 515 -13.52 4.87 28.69
CA PHE A 515 -12.93 4.78 30.02
C PHE A 515 -13.86 5.38 31.09
N ILE A 516 -14.43 6.56 30.83
CA ILE A 516 -15.37 7.22 31.74
C ILE A 516 -16.63 6.38 31.93
N ALA A 517 -17.21 5.85 30.84
CA ALA A 517 -18.41 5.03 30.88
C ALA A 517 -18.22 3.74 31.71
N ILE A 518 -17.06 3.09 31.57
CA ILE A 518 -16.74 1.87 32.34
C ILE A 518 -16.46 2.21 33.82
N LEU A 519 -15.78 3.32 34.09
CA LEU A 519 -15.37 3.69 35.45
C LEU A 519 -16.54 4.23 36.29
N SER A 520 -17.50 4.93 35.66
CA SER A 520 -18.66 5.54 36.33
C SER A 520 -19.42 4.59 37.28
N PRO A 521 -19.80 3.36 36.88
CA PRO A 521 -20.48 2.42 37.78
C PRO A 521 -19.56 1.77 38.83
N ILE A 522 -18.23 1.80 38.63
CA ILE A 522 -17.24 1.15 39.53
C ILE A 522 -16.79 2.10 40.65
N LEU A 523 -16.74 3.41 40.38
CA LEU A 523 -16.30 4.43 41.34
C LEU A 523 -16.99 4.37 42.72
N PRO A 524 -18.34 4.25 42.83
CA PRO A 524 -18.99 4.15 44.14
C PRO A 524 -18.64 2.86 44.89
N PHE A 525 -18.37 1.76 44.17
CA PHE A 525 -17.90 0.52 44.78
C PHE A 525 -16.47 0.67 45.33
N ILE A 526 -15.57 1.28 44.56
CA ILE A 526 -14.20 1.58 45.01
C ILE A 526 -14.21 2.51 46.24
N GLY A 527 -15.05 3.56 46.23
CA GLY A 527 -15.23 4.46 47.38
C GLY A 527 -15.68 3.70 48.62
N SER A 528 -16.68 2.82 48.48
CA SER A 528 -17.17 1.99 49.58
C SER A 528 -16.13 1.02 50.15
N VAL A 529 -15.21 0.52 49.32
CA VAL A 529 -14.12 -0.39 49.75
C VAL A 529 -12.96 0.39 50.39
N LEU A 530 -12.71 1.62 49.94
CA LEU A 530 -11.68 2.52 50.48
C LEU A 530 -12.14 3.35 51.69
N GLY A 531 -13.41 3.24 52.08
CA GLY A 531 -13.97 3.96 53.23
C GLY A 531 -14.22 5.46 52.99
N LEU A 532 -14.44 5.85 51.73
CA LEU A 532 -14.79 7.22 51.31
C LEU A 532 -16.30 7.40 51.13
#